data_AF-A0A6V8PN87-F1
#
_entry.id   AF-A0A6V8PN87-F1
#
_cell.length_a   1.000
_cell.length_b   1.000
_cell.length_c   1.000
_cell.angle_alpha   90.00
_cell.angle_beta   90.00
_cell.angle_gamma   90.00
#
_symmetry.space_group_name_H-M   'P 1'
#
loop_
_entity.id
_entity.type
_entity.pdbx_description
1 polymer ?
#
loop_
_entity_poly.entity_id
_entity_poly.type
_entity_poly.pdbx_seq_one_letter_code
_entity_poly.pdbx_strand_id
1 'polypeptide(L)'
;MGIQASSYDLIVIDDNLWVEFTKKGQYQAKKEVDKVSYLWDRLIETFCNDFQKGDLAFGNSLTEVEKVTRVMAREDRFSRRILGKEFIEFIELASQQKVRSRVMPSPSGILYVFLACPHGGDRKYRVTELGARCFVIRGLNPDYTTVIGIATEQYEIGKGFSLDAVYLSKETWTPEDQTQLEYL
;
A
#
# COMPACT_ATOMS: atom_id res chain seq x y z
N MET A 1 32.87 -15.47 -27.00
CA MET A 1 33.47 -14.99 -25.74
C MET A 1 32.34 -14.35 -24.95
N GLY A 2 32.03 -14.91 -23.79
CA GLY A 2 30.71 -14.82 -23.14
C GLY A 2 30.36 -13.45 -22.58
N ILE A 3 29.07 -13.15 -22.57
CA ILE A 3 28.48 -12.14 -21.70
C ILE A 3 27.66 -12.90 -20.68
N GLN A 4 28.10 -12.74 -19.44
CA GLN A 4 27.66 -13.41 -18.24
C GLN A 4 26.21 -13.03 -17.95
N ALA A 5 25.35 -14.05 -17.76
CA ALA A 5 24.01 -13.87 -17.26
C ALA A 5 24.10 -13.25 -15.85
N SER A 6 23.58 -12.04 -15.68
CA SER A 6 23.43 -11.45 -14.36
C SER A 6 22.13 -11.97 -13.78
N SER A 7 22.23 -12.72 -12.69
CA SER A 7 21.12 -13.36 -11.98
C SER A 7 20.15 -12.31 -11.47
N TYR A 8 18.88 -12.44 -11.85
CA TYR A 8 17.79 -11.68 -11.25
C TYR A 8 17.14 -12.56 -10.19
N ASP A 9 17.14 -12.12 -8.94
CA ASP A 9 16.46 -12.80 -7.84
C ASP A 9 14.96 -12.49 -7.91
N LEU A 10 14.23 -13.41 -8.53
CA LEU A 10 12.78 -13.49 -8.58
C LEU A 10 12.27 -13.98 -7.23
N ILE A 11 11.46 -13.18 -6.52
CA ILE A 11 10.70 -13.68 -5.37
C ILE A 11 9.26 -13.95 -5.82
N VAL A 12 8.96 -15.22 -6.06
CA VAL A 12 7.60 -15.75 -6.09
C VAL A 12 7.18 -15.92 -4.63
N ILE A 13 6.34 -15.01 -4.13
CA ILE A 13 5.61 -15.26 -2.88
C ILE A 13 4.44 -16.17 -3.23
N ASP A 14 4.38 -17.30 -2.53
CA ASP A 14 3.36 -18.33 -2.65
C ASP A 14 1.94 -17.72 -2.68
N ASP A 15 1.09 -18.24 -3.57
CA ASP A 15 -0.31 -17.86 -3.82
C ASP A 15 -1.15 -17.81 -2.53
N ASN A 16 -0.67 -18.43 -1.45
CA ASN A 16 -1.37 -18.61 -0.18
C ASN A 16 -1.77 -17.32 0.54
N LEU A 17 -1.04 -16.21 0.43
CA LEU A 17 -1.43 -15.00 1.17
C LEU A 17 -2.75 -14.42 0.63
N TRP A 18 -2.85 -14.25 -0.68
CA TRP A 18 -4.05 -13.74 -1.34
C TRP A 18 -5.18 -14.76 -1.43
N VAL A 19 -4.84 -16.03 -1.63
CA VAL A 19 -5.82 -17.11 -1.58
C VAL A 19 -6.43 -17.21 -0.18
N GLU A 20 -5.66 -16.99 0.89
CA GLU A 20 -6.21 -16.86 2.24
C GLU A 20 -7.07 -15.61 2.41
N PHE A 21 -6.69 -14.47 1.81
CA PHE A 21 -7.46 -13.23 1.88
C PHE A 21 -8.78 -13.32 1.12
N THR A 22 -8.81 -14.00 -0.03
CA THR A 22 -9.98 -14.10 -0.92
C THR A 22 -10.89 -15.29 -0.59
N LYS A 23 -10.36 -16.47 -0.21
CA LYS A 23 -11.18 -17.62 0.20
C LYS A 23 -11.97 -17.38 1.48
N LYS A 24 -11.52 -16.47 2.35
CA LYS A 24 -12.14 -16.20 3.65
C LYS A 24 -13.28 -15.17 3.60
N GLY A 25 -13.42 -14.40 2.51
CA GLY A 25 -14.54 -13.47 2.30
C GLY A 25 -15.92 -14.14 2.28
N GLN A 26 -15.98 -15.47 2.08
CA GLN A 26 -17.21 -16.24 2.10
C GLN A 26 -17.61 -16.78 3.49
N TYR A 27 -16.88 -16.51 4.60
CA TYR A 27 -17.12 -17.20 5.88
C TYR A 27 -17.49 -16.28 7.08
N GLN A 28 -18.81 -16.13 7.28
CA GLN A 28 -19.57 -15.98 8.55
C GLN A 28 -19.01 -15.11 9.71
N ALA A 29 -19.78 -14.07 10.01
CA ALA A 29 -19.58 -13.03 11.03
C ALA A 29 -19.61 -13.54 12.49
N LYS A 30 -18.43 -13.69 13.11
CA LYS A 30 -18.14 -13.33 14.52
C LYS A 30 -16.67 -13.59 14.91
N LYS A 31 -16.02 -14.56 14.25
CA LYS A 31 -14.57 -14.83 14.39
C LYS A 31 -13.69 -13.99 13.43
N GLU A 32 -14.31 -13.20 12.57
CA GLU A 32 -13.67 -12.37 11.54
C GLU A 32 -13.06 -11.06 12.08
N VAL A 33 -13.64 -10.50 13.15
CA VAL A 33 -13.27 -9.16 13.66
C VAL A 33 -11.83 -9.09 14.18
N ASP A 34 -11.28 -10.19 14.68
CA ASP A 34 -9.87 -10.26 15.11
C ASP A 34 -8.91 -10.63 13.97
N LYS A 35 -9.43 -11.24 12.90
CA LYS A 35 -8.61 -11.64 11.74
C LYS A 35 -8.26 -10.49 10.81
N VAL A 36 -9.12 -9.48 10.75
CA VAL A 36 -8.87 -8.30 9.94
C VAL A 36 -7.73 -7.44 10.51
N SER A 37 -7.58 -7.37 11.84
CA SER A 37 -6.35 -6.78 12.42
C SER A 37 -5.09 -7.53 11.99
N TYR A 38 -5.13 -8.86 11.90
CA TYR A 38 -4.00 -9.65 11.40
C TYR A 38 -3.70 -9.41 9.92
N LEU A 39 -4.63 -8.89 9.12
CA LEU A 39 -4.29 -8.44 7.75
C LEU A 39 -3.33 -7.27 7.82
N TRP A 40 -3.68 -6.25 8.62
CA TRP A 40 -2.86 -5.06 8.76
C TRP A 40 -1.48 -5.40 9.34
N ASP A 41 -1.44 -6.29 10.34
CA ASP A 41 -0.19 -6.80 10.90
C ASP A 41 0.64 -7.53 9.85
N ARG A 42 0.01 -8.38 9.02
CA ARG A 42 0.69 -9.05 7.90
C ARG A 42 1.21 -8.09 6.83
N LEU A 43 0.50 -6.99 6.55
CA LEU A 43 1.01 -5.94 5.65
C LEU A 43 2.28 -5.31 6.23
N ILE A 44 2.27 -4.96 7.52
CA ILE A 44 3.45 -4.41 8.20
C ILE A 44 4.62 -5.41 8.16
N GLU A 45 4.36 -6.68 8.48
CA GLU A 45 5.36 -7.75 8.42
C GLU A 45 5.92 -7.93 7.01
N THR A 46 5.08 -7.86 5.98
CA THR A 46 5.51 -7.96 4.58
C THR A 46 6.44 -6.80 4.22
N PHE A 47 6.07 -5.55 4.54
CA PHE A 47 6.96 -4.40 4.34
C PHE A 47 8.30 -4.53 5.07
N CYS A 48 8.29 -4.99 6.33
CA CYS A 48 9.49 -5.21 7.13
C CYS A 48 10.39 -6.32 6.55
N ASN A 49 9.79 -7.40 6.04
CA ASN A 49 10.52 -8.52 5.46
C ASN A 49 11.11 -8.15 4.09
N ASP A 50 10.36 -7.45 3.24
CA ASP A 50 10.83 -6.97 1.93
C ASP A 50 11.99 -5.98 2.10
N PHE A 51 11.93 -5.16 3.16
CA PHE A 51 13.03 -4.30 3.58
C PHE A 51 14.29 -5.08 3.98
N GLN A 52 14.16 -6.12 4.82
CA GLN A 52 15.29 -6.92 5.30
C GLN A 52 16.00 -7.67 4.18
N LYS A 53 15.29 -8.03 3.12
CA LYS A 53 15.84 -8.74 1.95
C LYS A 53 16.56 -7.81 0.96
N GLY A 54 16.50 -6.50 1.15
CA GLY A 54 17.14 -5.53 0.26
C GLY A 54 16.41 -5.32 -1.07
N ASP A 55 15.17 -5.80 -1.21
CA ASP A 55 14.40 -5.85 -2.47
C ASP A 55 13.65 -4.54 -2.81
N LEU A 56 14.00 -3.45 -2.12
CA LEU A 56 13.48 -2.11 -2.37
C LEU A 56 14.38 -1.37 -3.36
N ALA A 57 14.48 -1.88 -4.59
CA ALA A 57 15.22 -1.20 -5.64
C ALA A 57 14.40 -0.02 -6.21
N PHE A 58 14.91 1.19 -5.97
CA PHE A 58 14.53 2.51 -6.50
C PHE A 58 13.21 3.13 -6.01
N GLY A 59 13.34 4.01 -5.01
CA GLY A 59 12.36 5.06 -4.70
C GLY A 59 12.29 5.44 -3.22
N ASN A 60 12.40 4.45 -2.34
CA ASN A 60 12.32 4.63 -0.90
C ASN A 60 13.69 4.44 -0.26
N SER A 61 14.20 5.46 0.43
CA SER A 61 15.37 5.28 1.30
C SER A 61 15.00 4.33 2.46
N LEU A 62 16.00 3.74 3.10
CA LEU A 62 15.86 2.94 4.33
C LEU A 62 14.90 3.62 5.35
N THR A 63 14.93 4.95 5.37
CA THR A 63 14.16 5.83 6.23
C THR A 63 12.67 5.88 5.86
N GLU A 64 12.28 5.72 4.60
CA GLU A 64 10.88 5.84 4.17
C GLU A 64 10.05 4.63 4.55
N VAL A 65 10.55 3.40 4.37
CA VAL A 65 9.82 2.19 4.80
C VAL A 65 9.72 2.13 6.32
N GLU A 66 10.77 2.55 7.04
CA GLU A 66 10.71 2.69 8.50
C GLU A 66 9.63 3.69 8.93
N LYS A 67 9.52 4.86 8.27
CA LYS A 67 8.48 5.85 8.56
C LYS A 67 7.08 5.30 8.31
N VAL A 68 6.85 4.65 7.16
CA VAL A 68 5.56 4.03 6.83
C VAL A 68 5.19 2.99 7.86
N THR A 69 6.05 1.99 8.08
CA THR A 69 5.76 0.88 9.00
C THR A 69 5.57 1.36 10.43
N ARG A 70 6.34 2.36 10.87
CA ARG A 70 6.15 3.01 12.18
C ARG A 70 4.78 3.67 12.32
N VAL A 71 4.30 4.34 11.27
CA VAL A 71 2.96 4.97 11.27
C VAL A 71 1.87 3.90 11.28
N MET A 72 1.97 2.90 10.41
CA MET A 72 1.03 1.77 10.35
C MET A 72 0.98 1.01 11.68
N ALA A 73 2.12 0.83 12.35
CA ALA A 73 2.23 0.15 13.65
C ALA A 73 1.74 1.02 14.83
N ARG A 74 1.56 2.33 14.66
CA ARG A 74 0.96 3.20 15.68
C ARG A 74 -0.58 3.15 15.67
N GLU A 75 -1.18 2.66 14.59
CA GLU A 75 -2.63 2.43 14.54
C GLU A 75 -3.05 1.49 15.66
N ASP A 76 -4.09 1.89 16.39
CA ASP A 76 -4.67 1.06 17.45
C ASP A 76 -5.46 -0.11 16.85
N ARG A 77 -5.84 -1.07 17.70
CA ARG A 77 -6.52 -2.29 17.24
C ARG A 77 -7.87 -1.99 16.55
N PHE A 78 -8.54 -0.90 16.90
CA PHE A 78 -9.80 -0.50 16.27
C PHE A 78 -9.54 0.00 14.84
N SER A 79 -8.58 0.90 14.67
CA SER A 79 -8.18 1.49 13.39
C SER A 79 -7.63 0.43 12.45
N ARG A 80 -6.75 -0.48 12.92
CA ARG A 80 -6.23 -1.60 12.12
C ARG A 80 -7.33 -2.50 11.56
N ARG A 81 -8.40 -2.75 12.32
CA ARG A 81 -9.55 -3.55 11.84
C ARG A 81 -10.33 -2.83 10.75
N ILE A 82 -10.54 -1.53 10.89
CA ILE A 82 -11.21 -0.73 9.86
C ILE A 82 -10.36 -0.72 8.60
N LEU A 83 -9.10 -0.32 8.72
CA LEU A 83 -8.16 -0.23 7.59
C LEU A 83 -7.98 -1.57 6.89
N GLY A 84 -7.85 -2.66 7.64
CA GLY A 84 -7.77 -3.99 7.07
C GLY A 84 -9.02 -4.37 6.29
N LYS A 85 -10.22 -4.06 6.80
CA LYS A 85 -11.48 -4.38 6.12
C LYS A 85 -11.59 -3.60 4.80
N GLU A 86 -11.29 -2.31 4.86
CA GLU A 86 -11.32 -1.41 3.70
C GLU A 86 -10.30 -1.81 2.64
N PHE A 87 -9.12 -2.31 3.06
CA PHE A 87 -8.12 -2.82 2.14
C PHE A 87 -8.60 -4.09 1.41
N ILE A 88 -9.23 -5.04 2.11
CA ILE A 88 -9.80 -6.25 1.48
C ILE A 88 -10.84 -5.86 0.43
N GLU A 89 -11.78 -5.00 0.82
CA GLU A 89 -12.86 -4.56 -0.08
C GLU A 89 -12.29 -3.81 -1.30
N PHE A 90 -11.29 -2.97 -1.08
CA PHE A 90 -10.57 -2.29 -2.15
C PHE A 90 -9.95 -3.29 -3.14
N ILE A 91 -9.23 -4.30 -2.67
CA ILE A 91 -8.61 -5.31 -3.52
C ILE A 91 -9.65 -6.12 -4.29
N GLU A 92 -10.76 -6.50 -3.65
CA GLU A 92 -11.85 -7.21 -4.31
C GLU A 92 -12.43 -6.39 -5.46
N LEU A 93 -12.76 -5.11 -5.22
CA LEU A 93 -13.28 -4.23 -6.26
C LEU A 93 -12.24 -3.93 -7.34
N ALA A 94 -10.96 -3.84 -6.98
CA ALA A 94 -9.87 -3.63 -7.93
C ALA A 94 -9.66 -4.84 -8.85
N SER A 95 -9.79 -6.06 -8.32
CA SER A 95 -9.74 -7.30 -9.13
C SER A 95 -10.88 -7.36 -10.16
N GLN A 96 -12.02 -6.75 -9.84
CA GLN A 96 -13.17 -6.60 -10.73
C GLN A 96 -13.07 -5.35 -11.63
N GLN A 97 -11.93 -4.64 -11.61
CA GLN A 97 -11.70 -3.40 -12.36
C GLN A 97 -12.72 -2.28 -12.08
N LYS A 98 -13.41 -2.34 -10.93
CA LYS A 98 -14.41 -1.33 -10.52
C LYS A 98 -13.76 -0.09 -9.91
N VAL A 99 -12.61 -0.27 -9.26
CA VAL A 99 -11.83 0.81 -8.66
C VAL A 99 -10.35 0.59 -8.96
N ARG A 100 -9.60 1.69 -9.11
CA ARG A 100 -8.14 1.64 -9.24
C ARG A 100 -7.43 2.16 -7.99
N SER A 101 -8.06 3.11 -7.30
CA SER A 101 -7.54 3.70 -6.07
C SER A 101 -8.67 3.96 -5.08
N ARG A 102 -8.35 3.97 -3.78
CA ARG A 102 -9.28 4.35 -2.70
C ARG A 102 -8.54 5.22 -1.68
N VAL A 103 -9.24 6.22 -1.14
CA VAL A 103 -8.75 7.01 -0.01
C VAL A 103 -9.52 6.57 1.23
N MET A 104 -8.83 6.40 2.35
CA MET A 104 -9.42 5.97 3.60
C MET A 104 -8.87 6.78 4.79
N PRO A 105 -9.69 7.60 5.47
CA PRO A 105 -9.29 8.23 6.72
C PRO A 105 -9.26 7.20 7.85
N SER A 106 -8.16 7.17 8.59
CA SER A 106 -8.07 6.43 9.85
C SER A 106 -8.62 7.27 11.01
N PRO A 107 -9.27 6.65 12.01
CA PRO A 107 -9.62 7.34 13.26
C PRO A 107 -8.44 8.02 13.98
N SER A 108 -7.20 7.59 13.69
CA SER A 108 -5.96 8.16 14.21
C SER A 108 -5.59 9.54 13.63
N GLY A 109 -6.33 10.04 12.63
CA GLY A 109 -6.01 11.30 11.95
C GLY A 109 -4.99 11.16 10.81
N ILE A 110 -4.81 9.94 10.29
CA ILE A 110 -3.95 9.65 9.13
C ILE A 110 -4.83 9.32 7.91
N LEU A 111 -4.48 9.83 6.73
CA LEU A 111 -5.10 9.40 5.48
C LEU A 111 -4.31 8.25 4.85
N TYR A 112 -5.01 7.22 4.40
CA TYR A 112 -4.44 6.14 3.61
C TYR A 112 -4.91 6.26 2.16
N VAL A 113 -4.00 6.02 1.22
CA VAL A 113 -4.29 5.96 -0.22
C VAL A 113 -3.88 4.58 -0.72
N PHE A 114 -4.86 3.80 -1.17
CA PHE A 114 -4.63 2.50 -1.78
C PHE A 114 -4.64 2.62 -3.30
N LEU A 115 -3.72 1.91 -3.97
CA LEU A 115 -3.59 1.87 -5.42
C LEU A 115 -3.37 0.44 -5.91
N ALA A 116 -4.14 0.03 -6.91
CA ALA A 116 -4.03 -1.27 -7.56
C ALA A 116 -3.65 -1.05 -9.02
N CYS A 117 -2.57 -1.69 -9.46
CA CYS A 117 -2.05 -1.54 -10.81
C CYS A 117 -2.07 -2.86 -11.56
N PRO A 118 -2.20 -2.86 -12.91
CA PRO A 118 -2.09 -4.09 -13.67
C PRO A 118 -0.74 -4.78 -13.46
N HIS A 119 -0.71 -6.11 -13.55
CA HIS A 119 0.55 -6.86 -13.56
C HIS A 119 1.39 -6.51 -14.80
N GLY A 120 2.71 -6.58 -14.65
CA GLY A 120 3.67 -6.29 -15.72
C GLY A 120 3.87 -4.80 -16.02
N GLY A 121 3.23 -3.91 -15.26
CA GLY A 121 3.47 -2.48 -15.33
C GLY A 121 4.85 -2.08 -14.75
N ASP A 122 5.36 -0.93 -15.19
CA ASP A 122 6.59 -0.36 -14.63
C ASP A 122 6.38 0.03 -13.16
N ARG A 123 7.16 -0.59 -12.27
CA ARG A 123 7.16 -0.29 -10.83
C ARG A 123 7.47 1.17 -10.55
N LYS A 124 8.37 1.80 -11.30
CA LYS A 124 8.71 3.22 -11.15
C LYS A 124 7.50 4.10 -11.46
N TYR A 125 6.74 3.74 -12.48
CA TYR A 125 5.48 4.41 -12.81
C TYR A 125 4.45 4.24 -11.69
N ARG A 126 4.29 3.03 -11.12
CA ARG A 126 3.39 2.78 -9.99
C ARG A 126 3.72 3.63 -8.77
N VAL A 127 4.99 3.71 -8.38
CA VAL A 127 5.45 4.55 -7.25
C VAL A 127 5.21 6.03 -7.53
N THR A 128 5.49 6.48 -8.76
CA THR A 128 5.26 7.87 -9.17
C THR A 128 3.78 8.24 -9.11
N GLU A 129 2.91 7.38 -9.62
CA GLU A 129 1.46 7.57 -9.56
C GLU A 129 0.95 7.56 -8.12
N LEU A 130 1.44 6.63 -7.28
CA LEU A 130 1.09 6.58 -5.87
C LEU A 130 1.47 7.89 -5.17
N GLY A 131 2.70 8.40 -5.40
CA GLY A 131 3.18 9.66 -4.84
C GLY A 131 2.32 10.86 -5.26
N ALA A 132 2.00 10.96 -6.55
CA ALA A 132 1.13 12.03 -7.06
C ALA A 132 -0.26 11.98 -6.41
N ARG A 133 -0.86 10.80 -6.28
CA ARG A 133 -2.15 10.63 -5.59
C ARG A 133 -2.05 11.03 -4.12
N CYS A 134 -1.02 10.61 -3.40
CA CYS A 134 -0.82 11.01 -2.00
C CYS A 134 -0.69 12.53 -1.85
N PHE A 135 0.02 13.19 -2.77
CA PHE A 135 0.17 14.65 -2.77
C PHE A 135 -1.15 15.37 -3.02
N VAL A 136 -1.92 14.93 -4.04
CA VAL A 136 -3.25 15.47 -4.33
C VAL A 136 -4.18 15.32 -3.11
N ILE A 137 -4.21 14.13 -2.51
CA ILE A 137 -5.03 13.86 -1.33
C ILE A 137 -4.60 14.70 -0.13
N ARG A 138 -3.30 14.89 0.10
CA ARG A 138 -2.82 15.79 1.16
C ARG A 138 -3.29 17.23 0.93
N GLY A 139 -3.22 17.73 -0.31
CA GLY A 139 -3.61 19.11 -0.64
C GLY A 139 -5.11 19.37 -0.53
N LEU A 140 -5.95 18.40 -0.92
CA LEU A 140 -7.41 18.51 -0.83
C LEU A 140 -7.97 18.33 0.58
N ASN A 141 -7.15 17.88 1.54
CA ASN A 141 -7.57 17.56 2.90
C ASN A 141 -6.68 18.31 3.92
N PRO A 142 -6.91 19.61 4.15
CA PRO A 142 -6.03 20.47 4.95
C PRO A 142 -5.95 20.06 6.43
N ASP A 143 -6.99 19.41 6.95
CA ASP A 143 -7.06 18.95 8.35
C ASP A 143 -6.10 17.78 8.65
N TYR A 144 -5.51 17.17 7.63
CA TYR A 144 -4.61 16.02 7.76
C TYR A 144 -3.20 16.42 7.39
N THR A 145 -2.23 16.15 8.27
CA THR A 145 -0.81 16.45 7.99
C THR A 145 -0.06 15.26 7.41
N THR A 146 -0.59 14.04 7.58
CA THR A 146 0.09 12.79 7.21
C THR A 146 -0.77 11.92 6.29
N VAL A 147 -0.16 11.46 5.19
CA VAL A 147 -0.73 10.53 4.22
C VAL A 147 0.20 9.34 4.03
N ILE A 148 -0.36 8.14 4.07
CA ILE A 148 0.33 6.87 3.76
C ILE A 148 -0.24 6.32 2.46
N GLY A 149 0.62 6.15 1.46
CA GLY A 149 0.30 5.43 0.23
C GLY A 149 0.66 3.96 0.35
N ILE A 150 -0.19 3.07 -0.15
CA ILE A 150 0.08 1.64 -0.34
C ILE A 150 -0.36 1.25 -1.74
N ALA A 151 0.56 0.73 -2.56
CA ALA A 151 0.26 0.20 -3.88
C ALA A 151 0.58 -1.29 -3.98
N THR A 152 -0.21 -2.01 -4.77
CA THR A 152 -0.04 -3.42 -5.10
C THR A 152 -0.52 -3.69 -6.52
N GLU A 153 -0.21 -4.86 -7.09
CA GLU A 153 -0.89 -5.33 -8.29
C GLU A 153 -2.36 -5.67 -8.01
N GLN A 154 -3.19 -5.57 -9.05
CA GLN A 154 -4.55 -6.11 -9.06
C GLN A 154 -4.49 -7.62 -8.85
N TYR A 155 -5.33 -8.17 -7.97
CA TYR A 155 -5.31 -9.60 -7.72
C TYR A 155 -5.66 -10.40 -8.99
N GLU A 156 -4.77 -11.31 -9.38
CA GLU A 156 -4.95 -12.29 -10.44
C GLU A 156 -4.56 -13.68 -9.94
N ILE A 157 -5.38 -14.69 -10.25
CA ILE A 157 -5.16 -16.07 -9.80
C ILE A 157 -3.84 -16.62 -10.38
N GLY A 158 -2.99 -17.16 -9.51
CA GLY A 158 -1.70 -17.76 -9.89
C GLY A 158 -0.60 -16.74 -10.18
N LYS A 159 -0.82 -15.46 -9.83
CA LYS A 159 0.19 -14.40 -9.90
C LYS A 159 0.52 -13.92 -8.49
N GLY A 160 1.82 -13.87 -8.20
CA GLY A 160 2.34 -13.19 -7.01
C GLY A 160 2.17 -11.68 -7.09
N PHE A 161 2.48 -10.99 -6.00
CA PHE A 161 2.33 -9.54 -5.87
C PHE A 161 3.57 -8.91 -5.24
N SER A 162 3.63 -7.58 -5.29
CA SER A 162 4.59 -6.76 -4.59
C SER A 162 3.88 -5.59 -3.92
N LEU A 163 4.49 -5.03 -2.88
CA LEU A 163 4.00 -3.84 -2.21
C LEU A 163 4.95 -2.67 -2.44
N ASP A 164 4.38 -1.50 -2.71
CA ASP A 164 5.08 -0.22 -2.61
C ASP A 164 4.36 0.68 -1.61
N ALA A 165 5.11 1.56 -0.97
CA ALA A 165 4.54 2.52 -0.04
C ALA A 165 5.13 3.91 -0.22
N VAL A 166 4.36 4.91 0.19
CA VAL A 166 4.77 6.31 0.23
C VAL A 166 4.43 6.88 1.61
N TYR A 167 5.37 7.59 2.21
CA TYR A 167 5.12 8.43 3.38
C TYR A 167 5.15 9.90 2.97
N LEU A 168 4.04 10.61 3.19
CA LEU A 168 3.97 12.04 2.99
C LEU A 168 3.51 12.69 4.29
N SER A 169 4.39 13.48 4.92
CA SER A 169 4.02 14.28 6.09
C SER A 169 4.44 15.73 5.89
N LYS A 170 3.45 16.62 5.99
CA LYS A 170 3.59 18.06 5.85
C LYS A 170 2.65 18.74 6.84
N GLU A 171 3.25 19.33 7.88
CA GLU A 171 2.54 20.11 8.90
C GLU A 171 1.90 21.37 8.30
N THR A 172 2.62 22.04 7.39
CA THR A 172 2.13 23.23 6.70
C THR A 172 2.03 22.95 5.20
N TRP A 173 0.90 23.37 4.61
CA TRP A 173 0.69 23.40 3.17
C TRP A 173 1.03 24.79 2.65
N THR A 174 2.12 24.92 1.89
CA THR A 174 2.63 26.23 1.45
C THR A 174 2.00 26.66 0.11
N PRO A 175 2.13 27.94 -0.29
CA PRO A 175 1.69 28.39 -1.62
C PRO A 175 2.38 27.65 -2.77
N GLU A 176 3.63 27.23 -2.60
CA GLU A 176 4.34 26.40 -3.58
C GLU A 176 3.71 25.01 -3.71
N ASP A 177 3.32 24.40 -2.58
CA ASP A 177 2.62 23.11 -2.58
C ASP A 177 1.27 23.23 -3.31
N GLN A 178 0.55 24.34 -3.06
CA GLN A 178 -0.71 24.64 -3.74
C GLN A 178 -0.51 24.84 -5.25
N THR A 179 0.53 25.55 -5.65
CA THR A 179 0.89 25.74 -7.06
C THR A 179 1.21 24.39 -7.71
N GLN A 180 2.00 23.54 -7.05
CA GLN A 180 2.33 22.20 -7.55
C GLN A 180 1.07 21.32 -7.70
N LEU A 181 0.13 21.41 -6.76
CA LEU A 181 -1.13 20.68 -6.82
C LEU A 181 -1.94 21.02 -8.06
N GLU A 182 -1.97 22.28 -8.46
CA GLU A 182 -2.71 22.78 -9.63
C GLU A 182 -2.12 22.29 -10.97
N TYR A 183 -0.89 21.76 -10.98
CA TYR A 183 -0.25 21.17 -12.15
C TYR A 183 -0.43 19.64 -12.28
N LEU A 184 -1.02 18.96 -11.27
CA LEU A 184 -1.24 17.50 -11.23
C LEU A 184 -2.65 17.11 -11.65
#